data_AF-A0A849EUR6-F1
#
_entry.id   AF-A0A849EUR6-F1
#
_cell.length_a   1.000
_cell.length_b   1.000
_cell.length_c   1.000
_cell.angle_alpha   90.00
_cell.angle_beta   90.00
_cell.angle_gamma   90.00
#
_symmetry.space_group_name_H-M   'P 1'
#
loop_
_entity.id
_entity.type
_entity.pdbx_description
1 polymer ?
#
loop_
_entity_poly.entity_id
_entity_poly.type
_entity_poly.pdbx_seq_one_letter_code
_entity_poly.pdbx_strand_id
1 'polypeptide(L)'
;SYLAKVPLTIGASAALCGLIGAALFYGRDRGGLFGQALYRQVGGWALFILLSGFMIDGINNWAHMGGMAAGAASAMLVGYTEKRRESSAHRMVAAICLVVTVLMLLWRIFKAIHFWLQ
;
A
#
# COMPACT_ATOMS: atom_id res chain seq x y z
N SER A 1 -10.24 11.75 -8.01
CA SER A 1 -9.35 12.87 -7.62
C SER A 1 -9.90 14.25 -7.93
N TYR A 2 -10.75 14.40 -8.97
CA TYR A 2 -11.43 15.67 -9.33
C TYR A 2 -12.18 16.34 -8.16
N LEU A 3 -12.88 15.56 -7.32
CA LEU A 3 -13.54 16.04 -6.10
C LEU A 3 -12.58 16.52 -4.99
N ALA A 4 -11.31 16.09 -5.03
CA ALA A 4 -10.24 16.51 -4.13
C ALA A 4 -9.28 17.51 -4.78
N LYS A 5 -9.64 18.07 -5.96
CA LYS A 5 -8.84 19.06 -6.70
C LYS A 5 -7.40 18.63 -7.04
N VAL A 6 -7.14 17.32 -7.19
CA VAL A 6 -5.83 16.80 -7.64
C VAL A 6 -5.92 16.35 -9.10
N PRO A 7 -5.48 17.18 -10.08
CA PRO A 7 -5.63 16.90 -11.51
C PRO A 7 -4.70 15.80 -12.01
N LEU A 8 -3.54 15.62 -11.37
CA LEU A 8 -2.57 14.59 -11.67
C LEU A 8 -2.18 13.87 -10.37
N THR A 9 -2.41 12.56 -10.30
CA THR A 9 -2.03 11.73 -9.14
C THR A 9 -0.87 10.84 -9.53
N ILE A 10 0.29 11.08 -8.92
CA ILE A 10 1.50 10.27 -9.11
C ILE A 10 2.12 10.05 -7.73
N GLY A 11 2.58 8.82 -7.46
CA GLY A 11 3.34 8.51 -6.25
C GLY A 11 3.14 7.08 -5.76
N ALA A 12 4.14 6.57 -5.02
CA ALA A 12 4.11 5.23 -4.41
C ALA A 12 3.30 5.17 -3.10
N SER A 13 2.89 6.32 -2.55
CA SER A 13 2.28 6.42 -1.22
C SER A 13 0.94 5.69 -1.10
N ALA A 14 0.17 5.55 -2.18
CA ALA A 14 -1.05 4.73 -2.18
C ALA A 14 -0.75 3.23 -1.96
N ALA A 15 0.37 2.71 -2.50
CA ALA A 15 0.79 1.34 -2.26
C ALA A 15 1.25 1.13 -0.80
N LEU A 16 1.97 2.09 -0.23
CA LEU A 16 2.32 2.09 1.20
C LEU A 16 1.07 2.13 2.09
N CYS A 17 0.07 2.93 1.70
CA CYS A 17 -1.24 2.93 2.35
C CYS A 17 -1.90 1.55 2.30
N GLY A 18 -1.74 0.80 1.20
CA GLY A 18 -2.14 -0.61 1.14
C GLY A 18 -1.48 -1.48 2.21
N LEU A 19 -0.17 -1.34 2.42
CA LEU A 19 0.52 -2.07 3.49
C LEU A 19 0.01 -1.66 4.88
N ILE A 20 -0.26 -0.36 5.09
CA ILE A 20 -0.88 0.15 6.32
C ILE A 20 -2.25 -0.49 6.54
N GLY A 21 -3.11 -0.51 5.52
CA GLY A 21 -4.43 -1.13 5.59
C GLY A 21 -4.38 -2.63 5.89
N ALA A 22 -3.45 -3.35 5.26
CA ALA A 22 -3.21 -4.76 5.53
C ALA A 22 -2.76 -4.99 7.00
N ALA A 23 -1.85 -4.17 7.51
CA ALA A 23 -1.37 -4.23 8.88
C ALA A 23 -2.46 -3.87 9.91
N LEU A 24 -3.33 -2.90 9.60
CA LEU A 24 -4.50 -2.59 10.43
C LEU A 24 -5.47 -3.77 10.50
N PHE A 25 -5.78 -4.39 9.37
CA PHE A 25 -6.62 -5.58 9.36
C PHE A 25 -5.99 -6.69 10.21
N TYR A 26 -4.71 -7.01 9.99
CA TYR A 26 -3.99 -8.02 10.75
C TYR A 26 -3.95 -7.73 12.25
N GLY A 27 -3.61 -6.50 12.67
CA GLY A 27 -3.56 -6.12 14.08
C GLY A 27 -4.91 -6.26 14.77
N ARG A 28 -5.99 -5.84 14.10
CA ARG A 28 -7.37 -5.98 14.59
C ARG A 28 -7.80 -7.44 14.69
N ASP A 29 -7.56 -8.20 13.63
CA ASP A 29 -8.08 -9.57 13.48
C ASP A 29 -7.26 -10.60 14.28
N ARG A 30 -5.94 -10.43 14.41
CA ARG A 30 -5.08 -11.26 15.27
C ARG A 30 -5.42 -11.06 16.75
N GLY A 31 -5.71 -9.82 17.15
CA GLY A 31 -5.98 -9.46 18.53
C GLY A 31 -4.78 -9.70 19.48
N GLY A 32 -5.07 -9.89 20.76
CA GLY A 32 -4.07 -10.00 21.82
C GLY A 32 -3.23 -8.72 22.02
N LEU A 33 -2.27 -8.77 22.94
CA LEU A 33 -1.43 -7.61 23.27
C LEU A 33 -0.68 -7.08 22.05
N PHE A 34 -0.07 -7.98 21.26
CA PHE A 34 0.69 -7.58 20.08
C PHE A 34 -0.20 -7.02 18.97
N GLY A 35 -1.32 -7.68 18.64
CA GLY A 35 -2.21 -7.19 17.57
C GLY A 35 -2.79 -5.82 17.91
N GLN A 36 -3.17 -5.62 19.18
CA GLN A 36 -3.62 -4.32 19.65
C GLN A 36 -2.52 -3.25 19.62
N ALA A 37 -1.29 -3.58 20.03
CA ALA A 37 -0.17 -2.64 19.98
C ALA A 37 0.12 -2.22 18.52
N LEU A 38 0.14 -3.19 17.60
CA LEU A 38 0.33 -2.93 16.18
C LEU A 38 -0.81 -2.10 15.59
N TYR A 39 -2.06 -2.43 15.89
CA TYR A 39 -3.23 -1.70 15.42
C TYR A 39 -3.20 -0.23 15.86
N ARG A 40 -2.83 0.05 17.12
CA ARG A 40 -2.71 1.42 17.63
C ARG A 40 -1.56 2.18 16.97
N GLN A 41 -0.38 1.55 16.86
CA GLN A 41 0.79 2.16 16.25
C GLN A 41 0.55 2.52 14.78
N VAL A 42 0.06 1.55 13.99
CA VAL A 42 -0.22 1.74 12.56
C VAL A 42 -1.43 2.66 12.37
N GLY A 43 -2.43 2.60 13.28
CA GLY A 43 -3.59 3.48 13.27
C GLY A 43 -3.21 4.96 13.42
N GLY A 44 -2.20 5.28 14.23
CA GLY A 44 -1.64 6.62 14.32
C GLY A 44 -1.11 7.12 12.97
N TRP A 45 -0.38 6.28 12.23
CA TRP A 45 0.12 6.61 10.90
C TRP A 45 -1.01 6.76 9.86
N ALA A 46 -2.01 5.88 9.90
CA ALA A 46 -3.16 5.97 9.02
C ALA A 46 -3.93 7.29 9.22
N LEU A 47 -4.13 7.67 10.48
CA LEU A 47 -4.77 8.94 10.83
C LEU A 47 -3.92 10.13 10.39
N PHE A 48 -2.61 10.10 10.62
CA PHE A 48 -1.69 11.15 10.18
C PHE A 48 -1.75 11.35 8.66
N ILE A 49 -1.73 10.27 7.87
CA ILE A 49 -1.81 10.33 6.40
C ILE A 49 -3.14 10.94 5.97
N LEU A 50 -4.26 10.50 6.56
CA LEU A 50 -5.57 11.05 6.26
C LEU A 50 -5.63 12.56 6.54
N LEU A 51 -5.14 12.99 7.71
CA LEU A 51 -5.10 14.40 8.08
C LEU A 51 -4.18 15.19 7.15
N SER A 52 -3.02 14.62 6.77
CA SER A 52 -2.07 15.28 5.89
C SER A 52 -2.70 15.66 4.55
N GLY A 53 -3.62 14.85 4.01
CA GLY A 53 -4.29 15.18 2.75
C GLY A 53 -5.38 16.24 2.82
N PHE A 54 -5.74 16.71 4.02
CA PHE A 54 -6.54 17.92 4.20
C PHE A 54 -5.67 19.16 4.47
N MET A 55 -4.44 18.97 4.95
CA MET A 55 -3.54 20.05 5.36
C MET A 55 -2.53 20.44 4.28
N ILE A 56 -2.21 19.52 3.37
CA ILE A 56 -1.16 19.68 2.36
C ILE A 56 -1.78 19.58 0.96
N ASP A 57 -1.65 20.66 0.20
CA ASP A 57 -2.13 20.71 -1.18
C ASP A 57 -1.42 19.68 -2.08
N GLY A 58 -2.18 19.10 -3.02
CA GLY A 58 -1.68 18.09 -3.94
C GLY A 58 -1.67 16.66 -3.40
N ILE A 59 -1.96 16.45 -2.11
CA ILE A 59 -2.18 15.11 -1.56
C ILE A 59 -3.56 14.59 -1.94
N ASN A 60 -3.61 13.37 -2.49
CA ASN A 60 -4.86 12.73 -2.90
C ASN A 60 -5.32 11.69 -1.88
N ASN A 61 -6.15 12.13 -0.93
CA ASN A 61 -6.73 11.25 0.09
C ASN A 61 -7.57 10.09 -0.48
N TRP A 62 -8.19 10.23 -1.65
CA TRP A 62 -8.90 9.12 -2.28
C TRP A 62 -7.95 7.98 -2.68
N ALA A 63 -6.75 8.32 -3.15
CA ALA A 63 -5.74 7.33 -3.48
C ALA A 63 -5.22 6.63 -2.23
N HIS A 64 -4.99 7.37 -1.14
CA HIS A 64 -4.53 6.82 0.14
C HIS A 64 -5.58 5.92 0.80
N MET A 65 -6.82 6.42 0.96
CA MET A 65 -7.91 5.64 1.54
C MET A 65 -8.25 4.42 0.68
N GLY A 66 -8.27 4.58 -0.65
CA GLY A 66 -8.46 3.47 -1.59
C GLY A 66 -7.36 2.41 -1.45
N GLY A 67 -6.10 2.85 -1.33
CA GLY A 67 -4.96 1.98 -1.04
C GLY A 67 -5.16 1.21 0.27
N MET A 68 -5.45 1.91 1.38
CA MET A 68 -5.70 1.28 2.68
C MET A 68 -6.84 0.25 2.62
N ALA A 69 -7.97 0.61 1.99
CA ALA A 69 -9.11 -0.29 1.86
C ALA A 69 -8.75 -1.55 1.04
N ALA A 70 -8.07 -1.37 -0.10
CA ALA A 70 -7.65 -2.48 -0.94
C ALA A 70 -6.65 -3.40 -0.23
N GLY A 71 -5.70 -2.84 0.53
CA GLY A 71 -4.74 -3.59 1.32
C GLY A 71 -5.39 -4.38 2.46
N ALA A 72 -6.32 -3.76 3.19
CA ALA A 72 -7.11 -4.44 4.21
C ALA A 72 -7.92 -5.60 3.63
N ALA A 73 -8.61 -5.37 2.50
CA ALA A 73 -9.37 -6.41 1.80
C ALA A 73 -8.46 -7.54 1.30
N SER A 74 -7.27 -7.22 0.78
CA SER A 74 -6.29 -8.23 0.35
C SER A 74 -5.83 -9.08 1.53
N ALA A 75 -5.52 -8.47 2.68
CA ALA A 75 -5.15 -9.19 3.89
C ALA A 75 -6.29 -10.05 4.45
N MET A 76 -7.54 -9.58 4.33
CA MET A 76 -8.74 -10.37 4.65
C MET A 76 -8.85 -11.63 3.79
N LEU A 77 -8.62 -11.51 2.49
CA LEU A 77 -8.78 -12.61 1.52
C LEU A 77 -7.62 -13.62 1.59
N VAL A 78 -6.39 -13.14 1.69
CA VAL A 78 -5.18 -13.98 1.72
C VAL A 78 -4.98 -14.61 3.11
N GLY A 79 -5.32 -13.87 4.16
CA GLY A 79 -5.04 -14.23 5.55
C GLY A 79 -3.58 -13.99 5.94
N TYR A 80 -3.20 -14.51 7.11
CA TYR A 80 -1.86 -14.43 7.69
C TYR A 80 -1.48 -15.75 8.33
N THR A 81 -0.17 -15.94 8.54
CA THR A 81 0.45 -17.22 8.89
C THR A 81 -0.16 -17.91 10.10
N GLU A 82 -0.54 -17.17 11.14
CA GLU A 82 -1.18 -17.74 12.33
C GLU A 82 -2.58 -18.31 12.06
N LYS A 83 -3.32 -17.79 11.07
CA LYS A 83 -4.62 -18.34 10.65
C LYS A 83 -4.50 -19.35 9.52
N ARG A 84 -3.66 -19.06 8.52
CA ARG A 84 -3.49 -19.89 7.34
C ARG A 84 -2.03 -19.84 6.90
N ARG A 85 -1.41 -21.01 6.82
CA ARG A 85 -0.05 -21.11 6.27
C ARG A 85 -0.02 -20.59 4.84
N GLU A 86 1.10 -19.96 4.52
CA GLU A 86 1.39 -19.48 3.18
C GLU A 86 1.37 -20.65 2.17
N SER A 87 0.65 -20.48 1.06
CA SER A 87 0.59 -21.46 -0.03
C SER A 87 1.63 -21.16 -1.10
N SER A 88 1.96 -22.17 -1.93
CA SER A 88 2.78 -21.97 -3.12
C SER A 88 2.17 -20.96 -4.09
N ALA A 89 0.84 -20.88 -4.15
CA ALA A 89 0.13 -19.87 -4.95
C ALA A 89 0.40 -18.44 -4.44
N HIS A 90 0.40 -18.22 -3.12
CA HIS A 90 0.76 -16.90 -2.55
C HIS A 90 2.19 -16.50 -2.94
N ARG A 91 3.14 -17.44 -2.82
CA ARG A 91 4.54 -17.22 -3.21
C ARG A 91 4.68 -16.91 -4.69
N MET A 92 3.97 -17.64 -5.55
CA MET A 92 4.03 -17.43 -6.99
C MET A 92 3.45 -16.07 -7.38
N VAL A 93 2.30 -15.68 -6.82
CA VAL A 93 1.71 -14.35 -7.06
C VAL A 93 2.65 -13.25 -6.55
N ALA A 94 3.23 -13.41 -5.35
CA ALA A 94 4.19 -12.44 -4.80
C ALA A 94 5.45 -12.32 -5.69
N ALA A 95 5.99 -13.45 -6.17
CA ALA A 95 7.14 -13.47 -7.07
C ALA A 95 6.83 -12.78 -8.41
N ILE A 96 5.65 -13.04 -9.00
CA ILE A 96 5.19 -12.36 -10.23
C ILE A 96 5.10 -10.84 -9.99
N CYS A 97 4.46 -10.41 -8.90
CA CYS A 97 4.37 -8.98 -8.55
C CYS A 97 5.75 -8.33 -8.38
N LEU A 98 6.70 -9.03 -7.75
CA LEU A 98 8.08 -8.56 -7.59
C LEU A 98 8.79 -8.42 -8.94
N VAL A 99 8.74 -9.47 -9.78
CA VAL A 99 9.38 -9.45 -11.11
C VAL A 99 8.81 -8.35 -11.98
N VAL A 100 7.47 -8.19 -12.01
CA VAL A 100 6.81 -7.12 -12.76
C VAL A 100 7.27 -5.75 -12.25
N THR A 101 7.36 -5.56 -10.93
CA THR A 101 7.83 -4.30 -10.34
C THR A 101 9.27 -3.99 -10.77
N VAL A 102 10.18 -4.96 -10.67
CA VAL A 102 11.59 -4.79 -11.08
C VAL A 102 11.68 -4.47 -12.58
N LEU A 103 10.96 -5.21 -13.44
CA LEU A 103 10.95 -4.96 -14.88
C LEU A 103 10.43 -3.55 -15.21
N MET A 104 9.38 -3.09 -14.53
CA MET A 104 8.87 -1.73 -14.71
C MET A 104 9.89 -0.68 -14.30
N LEU A 105 10.61 -0.88 -13.19
CA LEU A 105 11.66 0.05 -12.74
C LEU A 105 12.84 0.09 -13.72
N LEU A 106 13.32 -1.08 -14.17
CA LEU A 106 14.38 -1.18 -15.17
C LEU A 106 14.00 -0.51 -16.48
N TRP A 107 12.76 -0.70 -16.94
CA TRP A 107 12.23 -0.03 -18.13
C TRP A 107 12.25 1.49 -17.99
N ARG A 108 11.89 2.01 -16.81
CA ARG A 108 11.92 3.46 -16.55
C ARG A 108 13.34 4.01 -16.55
N ILE A 109 14.30 3.30 -15.96
CA ILE A 109 15.72 3.67 -15.99
C ILE A 109 16.24 3.68 -17.44
N PHE A 110 15.97 2.62 -18.20
CA PHE A 110 16.37 2.52 -19.61
C PHE A 110 15.83 3.69 -20.44
N LYS A 111 14.53 3.99 -20.32
CA LYS A 111 13.92 5.13 -21.03
C LYS A 111 14.52 6.47 -20.63
N ALA A 112 14.87 6.65 -19.34
CA ALA A 112 15.52 7.87 -18.87
C ALA A 112 16.93 8.01 -19.47
N ILE A 113 17.75 6.95 -19.46
CA ILE A 113 19.09 6.97 -20.04
C ILE A 113 19.03 7.25 -21.55
N HIS A 114 18.15 6.57 -22.27
CA HIS A 114 17.99 6.78 -23.71
C HIS A 114 17.59 8.22 -24.05
N PHE A 115 16.69 8.83 -23.25
CA PHE A 115 16.31 10.24 -23.43
C PHE A 115 17.50 11.19 -23.23
N TRP A 116 18.38 10.89 -22.27
CA TRP A 116 19.57 11.71 -21.99
C TRP A 116 20.69 11.60 -23.04
N LEU A 117 20.73 10.50 -23.80
CA LEU A 117 21.75 10.26 -24.83
C LEU A 117 21.37 10.82 -26.22
N GLN A 118 20.14 11.30 -26.39
CA GLN A 118 19.66 11.97 -27.60
C GLN A 118 19.86 13.48 -27.48
#